data_AF-W2RA64-F1
#
_entry.id   AF-W2RA64-F1
#
_cell.length_a   1.000
_cell.length_b   1.000
_cell.length_c   1.000
_cell.angle_alpha   90.00
_cell.angle_beta   90.00
_cell.angle_gamma   90.00
#
_symmetry.space_group_name_H-M   'P 1'
#
loop_
_entity.id
_entity.type
_entity.pdbx_description
1 polymer ?
#
loop_
_entity_poly.entity_id
_entity_poly.type
_entity_poly.pdbx_seq_one_letter_code
_entity_poly.pdbx_strand_id
1 'polypeptide(L)'
;MEEFGLCRNSVKKMWGIRGKVDVISASTKTALKRGRRLALDEVVQLVQAVPLCQRQTQRSLAAASGIPRTTLQRYLADGTLRRAALRVKPALTAGHKTKRLQCMWTCH
;
A
#
# COMPACT_ATOMS: atom_id res chain seq x y z
N MET A 1 -5.19 -29.24 -35.64
CA MET A 1 -5.46 -28.03 -34.84
C MET A 1 -6.04 -28.37 -33.47
N GLU A 2 -6.86 -29.42 -33.39
CA GLU A 2 -7.42 -29.93 -32.13
C GLU A 2 -6.37 -30.44 -31.14
N GLU A 3 -5.29 -31.06 -31.65
CA GLU A 3 -4.15 -31.56 -30.85
C GLU A 3 -3.40 -30.46 -30.06
N PHE A 4 -3.37 -29.23 -30.58
CA PHE A 4 -2.71 -28.09 -29.93
C PHE A 4 -3.67 -27.23 -29.12
N GLY A 5 -4.99 -27.53 -29.10
CA GLY A 5 -6.00 -26.71 -28.44
C GLY A 5 -6.10 -25.27 -28.97
N LEU A 6 -5.53 -24.99 -30.15
CA LEU A 6 -5.49 -23.65 -30.73
C LEU A 6 -6.55 -23.49 -31.82
N CYS A 7 -7.31 -22.41 -31.75
CA CYS A 7 -8.29 -22.10 -32.78
C CYS A 7 -7.59 -21.68 -34.10
N ARG A 8 -8.25 -21.99 -35.23
CA ARG A 8 -7.76 -21.68 -36.59
C ARG A 8 -7.37 -20.21 -36.76
N ASN A 9 -8.08 -19.31 -36.11
CA ASN A 9 -7.81 -17.87 -36.16
C ASN A 9 -6.51 -17.49 -35.44
N SER A 10 -6.16 -18.18 -34.35
CA SER A 10 -4.86 -17.99 -33.67
C SER A 10 -3.71 -18.45 -34.57
N VAL A 11 -3.85 -19.61 -35.22
CA VAL A 11 -2.83 -20.11 -36.16
C VAL A 11 -2.63 -19.16 -37.34
N LYS A 12 -3.72 -18.66 -37.93
CA LYS A 12 -3.66 -17.68 -39.03
C LYS A 12 -2.95 -16.39 -38.60
N LYS A 13 -3.23 -15.88 -37.40
CA LYS A 13 -2.56 -14.70 -36.85
C LYS A 13 -1.07 -14.93 -36.62
N MET A 14 -0.70 -16.06 -35.99
CA MET A 14 0.71 -16.41 -35.78
C MET A 14 1.47 -16.52 -37.11
N TRP A 15 0.86 -17.15 -38.13
CA TRP A 15 1.48 -17.27 -39.45
C TRP A 15 1.75 -15.91 -40.11
N GLY A 16 0.82 -14.95 -39.96
CA GLY A 16 1.01 -13.58 -40.44
C GLY A 16 2.08 -12.78 -39.68
N ILE A 17 2.43 -13.18 -38.46
CA ILE A 17 3.45 -12.52 -37.61
C ILE A 17 4.85 -13.12 -37.82
N ARG A 18 4.95 -14.29 -38.47
CA ARG A 18 6.19 -15.08 -38.61
C ARG A 18 7.40 -14.32 -39.16
N GLY A 19 7.19 -13.28 -39.97
CA GLY A 19 8.27 -12.44 -40.53
C GLY A 19 8.77 -11.32 -39.61
N LYS A 20 8.15 -11.11 -38.44
CA LYS A 20 8.51 -10.06 -37.48
C LYS A 20 9.03 -10.71 -36.20
N VAL A 21 10.31 -11.09 -36.22
CA VAL A 21 10.99 -11.80 -35.11
C VAL A 21 10.84 -11.03 -33.79
N ASP A 22 10.93 -9.69 -33.83
CA ASP A 22 10.75 -8.83 -32.64
C ASP A 22 9.39 -9.00 -31.96
N VAL A 23 8.33 -9.30 -32.73
CA VAL A 23 6.96 -9.47 -32.20
C VAL A 23 6.77 -10.87 -31.60
N ILE A 24 7.50 -11.87 -32.09
CA ILE A 24 7.48 -13.24 -31.56
C ILE A 24 8.26 -13.30 -30.24
N SER A 25 9.37 -12.57 -30.15
CA SER A 25 10.22 -12.50 -28.95
C SER A 25 9.68 -11.50 -27.91
N ALA A 26 8.82 -10.56 -28.29
CA ALA A 26 8.19 -9.64 -27.35
C ALA A 26 7.15 -10.37 -26.48
N SER A 27 7.37 -10.33 -25.15
CA SER A 27 6.38 -10.77 -24.17
C SER A 27 5.04 -10.06 -24.44
N THR A 28 4.00 -10.81 -24.79
CA THR A 28 2.68 -10.31 -25.23
C THR A 28 1.91 -9.55 -24.14
N LYS A 29 2.50 -9.36 -22.96
CA LYS A 29 1.91 -8.61 -21.86
C LYS A 29 2.53 -7.22 -21.80
N THR A 30 2.24 -6.37 -22.78
CA THR A 30 2.33 -4.93 -22.53
C THR A 30 1.29 -4.65 -21.46
N ALA A 31 1.73 -4.49 -20.21
CA ALA A 31 0.85 -4.16 -19.11
C ALA A 31 0.06 -2.92 -19.52
N LEU A 32 -1.27 -3.03 -19.54
CA LEU A 32 -2.18 -1.91 -19.73
C LEU A 32 -1.64 -0.74 -18.89
N LYS A 33 -1.49 0.44 -19.49
CA LYS A 33 -0.97 1.63 -18.83
C LYS A 33 -1.85 1.92 -17.60
N ARG A 34 -1.50 1.34 -16.46
CA ARG A 34 -2.15 1.59 -15.17
C ARG A 34 -2.00 3.08 -14.93
N GLY A 35 -3.10 3.77 -14.62
CA GLY A 35 -3.09 5.22 -14.37
C GLY A 35 -2.00 5.65 -13.39
N ARG A 36 -1.65 6.95 -13.41
CA ARG A 36 -0.52 7.54 -12.68
C ARG A 36 -0.39 6.91 -11.28
N ARG A 37 0.66 6.13 -11.09
CA ARG A 37 1.04 5.63 -9.76
C ARG A 37 1.56 6.84 -8.99
N LEU A 38 0.94 7.17 -7.86
CA LEU A 38 1.45 8.21 -6.96
C LEU A 38 2.92 7.88 -6.66
N ALA A 39 3.80 8.87 -6.84
CA ALA A 39 5.19 8.71 -6.48
C ALA A 39 5.27 8.45 -4.98
N LEU A 40 6.25 7.66 -4.54
CA LEU A 40 6.39 7.35 -3.12
C LEU A 40 6.52 8.62 -2.28
N ASP A 41 7.33 9.58 -2.74
CA ASP A 41 7.54 10.85 -2.06
C ASP A 41 6.23 11.62 -1.86
N GLU A 42 5.39 11.67 -2.90
CA GLU A 42 4.07 12.30 -2.89
C GLU A 42 3.15 11.66 -1.83
N VAL A 43 3.16 10.33 -1.72
CA VAL A 43 2.39 9.61 -0.69
C VAL A 43 2.90 9.95 0.71
N VAL A 44 4.22 9.98 0.91
CA VAL A 44 4.81 10.30 2.21
C VAL A 44 4.45 11.72 2.64
N GLN A 45 4.57 12.70 1.75
CA GLN A 45 4.22 14.10 2.02
C GLN A 45 2.75 14.24 2.40
N LEU A 46 1.83 13.62 1.64
CA LEU A 46 0.40 13.66 1.94
C LEU A 46 0.07 13.00 3.28
N VAL A 47 0.67 11.86 3.59
CA VAL A 47 0.47 11.18 4.88
C VAL A 47 1.06 11.99 6.04
N GLN A 48 2.20 12.67 5.83
CA GLN A 48 2.82 13.54 6.83
C GLN A 48 2.04 14.84 7.08
N ALA A 49 1.30 15.35 6.10
CA ALA A 49 0.43 16.51 6.27
C ALA A 49 -0.81 16.22 7.14
N VAL A 50 -1.31 14.97 7.15
CA VAL A 50 -2.50 14.58 7.92
C VAL A 50 -2.21 14.56 9.43
N PRO A 51 -3.04 15.14 10.33
CA PRO A 51 -2.83 15.06 11.78
C PRO A 51 -2.80 13.63 12.32
N LEU A 52 -1.99 13.35 13.36
CA LEU A 52 -1.82 12.01 13.96
C LEU A 52 -3.14 11.35 14.38
N CYS A 53 -4.09 12.12 14.92
CA CYS A 53 -5.40 11.63 15.32
C CYS A 53 -6.20 11.03 14.15
N GLN A 54 -5.97 11.48 12.92
CA GLN A 54 -6.65 11.00 11.72
C GLN A 54 -5.89 9.86 11.01
N ARG A 55 -4.64 9.58 11.39
CA ARG A 55 -3.83 8.45 10.85
C ARG A 55 -4.16 7.09 11.49
N GLN A 56 -5.06 7.06 12.48
CA GLN A 56 -5.40 5.87 13.27
C GLN A 56 -5.98 4.73 12.42
N THR A 57 -6.91 5.05 11.53
CA THR A 57 -7.58 4.07 10.67
C THR A 57 -7.29 4.36 9.22
N GLN A 58 -7.22 3.32 8.39
CA GLN A 58 -7.07 3.48 6.94
C GLN A 58 -8.24 4.29 6.34
N ARG A 59 -9.43 4.22 6.93
CA ARG A 59 -10.61 4.96 6.46
C ARG A 59 -10.45 6.46 6.73
N SER A 60 -10.09 6.83 7.96
CA SER A 60 -9.83 8.22 8.34
C SER A 60 -8.66 8.80 7.55
N LEU A 61 -7.58 8.02 7.40
CA LEU A 61 -6.40 8.43 6.62
C LEU A 61 -6.75 8.65 5.14
N ALA A 62 -7.55 7.77 4.54
CA ALA A 62 -7.99 7.92 3.15
C ALA A 62 -8.83 9.19 2.96
N ALA A 63 -9.75 9.46 3.88
CA ALA A 63 -10.58 10.67 3.83
C ALA A 63 -9.73 11.95 3.98
N ALA A 64 -8.73 11.96 4.86
CA ALA A 64 -7.91 13.13 5.13
C ALA A 64 -6.80 13.37 4.07
N SER A 65 -6.20 12.31 3.52
CA SER A 65 -5.12 12.40 2.53
C SER A 65 -5.60 12.42 1.07
N GLY A 66 -6.88 12.09 0.81
CA GLY A 66 -7.41 11.90 -0.54
C GLY A 66 -6.91 10.64 -1.25
N ILE A 67 -6.11 9.80 -0.58
CA ILE A 67 -5.57 8.57 -1.16
C ILE A 67 -6.59 7.43 -1.02
N PRO A 68 -6.90 6.68 -2.09
CA PRO A 68 -7.81 5.53 -2.00
C PRO A 68 -7.32 4.48 -1.00
N ARG A 69 -8.26 3.89 -0.26
CA ARG A 69 -7.97 2.85 0.75
C ARG A 69 -7.19 1.65 0.20
N THR A 70 -7.51 1.23 -1.02
CA THR A 70 -6.85 0.12 -1.72
C THR A 70 -5.37 0.43 -2.02
N THR A 71 -5.06 1.69 -2.31
CA THR A 71 -3.70 2.17 -2.54
C THR A 71 -2.91 2.17 -1.24
N LEU A 72 -3.47 2.71 -0.15
CA LEU A 72 -2.86 2.66 1.18
C LEU A 72 -2.60 1.22 1.66
N GLN A 73 -3.56 0.31 1.42
CA GLN A 73 -3.41 -1.11 1.77
C GLN A 73 -2.24 -1.76 1.02
N ARG A 74 -2.05 -1.43 -0.27
CA ARG A 74 -0.92 -1.93 -1.06
C ARG A 74 0.42 -1.45 -0.51
N TYR A 75 0.55 -0.16 -0.21
CA TYR A 75 1.77 0.39 0.38
C TYR A 75 2.08 -0.18 1.78
N LEU A 76 1.05 -0.57 2.54
CA LEU A 76 1.23 -1.28 3.82
C LEU A 76 1.68 -2.73 3.61
N ALA A 77 1.16 -3.42 2.59
CA ALA A 77 1.58 -4.79 2.24
C ALA A 77 3.00 -4.83 1.66
N ASP A 78 3.35 -3.85 0.83
CA ASP A 78 4.68 -3.65 0.27
C ASP A 78 5.71 -3.20 1.34
N GLY A 79 5.26 -2.89 2.57
CA GLY A 79 6.11 -2.47 3.69
C GLY A 79 6.61 -1.02 3.63
N THR A 80 6.20 -0.28 2.60
CA THR A 80 6.60 1.10 2.36
C THR A 80 6.01 2.07 3.39
N LEU A 81 4.76 1.83 3.77
CA LEU A 81 4.15 2.45 4.94
C LEU A 81 4.09 1.42 6.07
N ARG A 82 4.24 1.88 7.31
CA ARG A 82 4.12 1.02 8.49
C ARG A 82 3.09 1.61 9.44
N ARG A 83 2.25 0.73 10.02
CA ARG A 83 1.32 1.14 11.07
C ARG A 83 2.10 1.34 12.37
N ALA A 84 2.09 2.56 12.89
CA ALA A 84 2.60 2.82 14.23
C ALA A 84 1.56 2.35 15.25
N ALA A 85 1.90 1.32 16.03
CA ALA A 85 1.09 0.92 17.18
C ALA A 85 1.46 1.82 18.36
N LEU A 86 0.55 2.72 18.74
CA LEU A 86 0.70 3.50 19.96
C LEU A 86 0.15 2.68 21.12
N ARG A 87 1.02 2.21 22.01
CA ARG A 87 0.58 1.63 23.29
C ARG A 87 0.17 2.79 24.21
N VAL A 88 -1.13 3.09 24.22
CA VAL A 88 -1.69 4.06 25.15
C VAL A 88 -1.44 3.52 26.57
N LYS A 89 -0.74 4.29 27.40
CA LYS A 89 -0.58 3.96 28.81
C LYS A 89 -1.98 3.84 29.43
N PRO A 90 -2.24 2.85 30.30
CA PRO A 90 -3.53 2.74 30.97
C PRO A 90 -3.87 4.06 31.65
N ALA A 91 -5.15 4.40 31.67
CA ALA A 91 -5.62 5.65 32.25
C ALA A 91 -5.10 5.77 33.68
N LEU A 92 -4.34 6.83 33.96
CA LEU A 92 -3.83 7.08 35.31
C LEU A 92 -5.00 7.52 36.19
N THR A 93 -5.54 6.58 36.96
CA THR A 93 -6.42 6.88 38.10
C THR A 93 -5.70 7.80 39.09
N ALA A 94 -6.46 8.58 39.86
CA ALA A 94 -5.89 9.51 40.85
C ALA A 94 -4.91 8.82 41.81
N GLY A 95 -5.21 7.59 42.24
CA GLY A 95 -4.32 6.77 43.07
C GLY A 95 -2.99 6.38 42.40
N HIS A 96 -2.95 6.21 41.08
CA HIS A 96 -1.70 5.95 40.35
C HIS A 96 -0.83 7.21 40.25
N LYS A 97 -1.43 8.40 40.24
CA LYS A 97 -0.70 9.68 40.22
C LYS A 97 0.00 9.92 41.56
N THR A 98 -0.72 9.75 42.66
CA THR A 98 -0.17 9.90 44.01
C THR A 98 0.92 8.87 44.30
N LYS A 99 0.72 7.60 43.94
CA LYS A 99 1.74 6.55 44.11
C LYS A 99 3.03 6.87 43.36
N ARG A 100 2.93 7.37 42.12
CA ARG A 100 4.10 7.77 41.32
C ARG A 100 4.85 8.95 41.91
N LEU A 101 4.11 9.97 42.36
CA LEU A 101 4.72 11.08 43.08
C LEU A 101 5.40 10.53 44.33
N GLN A 102 4.70 9.80 45.20
CA GLN A 102 5.26 9.27 46.43
C GLN A 102 6.55 8.46 46.22
N CYS A 103 6.58 7.53 45.25
CA CYS A 103 7.80 6.78 44.91
C CYS A 103 8.97 7.67 44.45
N MET A 104 8.68 8.79 43.78
CA MET A 104 9.71 9.72 43.31
C MET A 104 10.35 10.51 44.46
N TRP A 105 9.64 10.69 45.57
CA TRP A 105 10.09 11.45 46.73
C TRP A 105 10.72 10.55 47.81
N THR A 106 10.35 9.27 47.86
CA THR A 106 10.88 8.29 48.82
C THR A 106 12.15 7.57 48.36
N CYS A 107 12.62 7.79 47.13
CA CYS A 107 13.84 7.19 46.58
C CYS A 107 15.08 8.11 46.67
N HIS A 108 15.03 9.15 47.50
CA HIS A 108 16.17 10.00 47.86
C HIS A 108 16.57 9.72 49.31
#